data_AF-A0A932FFN6-F1
#
_entry.id   AF-A0A932FFN6-F1
#
_cell.length_a   1.000
_cell.length_b   1.000
_cell.length_c   1.000
_cell.angle_alpha   90.00
_cell.angle_beta   90.00
_cell.angle_gamma   90.00
#
_symmetry.space_group_name_H-M   'P 1'
#
loop_
_entity.id
_entity.type
_entity.pdbx_description
1 polymer ?
#
loop_
_entity_poly.entity_id
_entity_poly.type
_entity_poly.pdbx_seq_one_letter_code
_entity_poly.pdbx_strand_id
1 'polypeptide(L)'
;MSLYQVQKAMYEYLNPRRRPAPPELTAETLRQRYGLDDAETRAILDRDVRALVRLGVHPVLLNGFARATMAIPEYRAILAQLDEEGHARG
;
A
#
# COMPACT_ATOMS: atom_id res chain seq x y z
N MET A 1 3.29 13.53 -5.23
CA MET A 1 4.66 13.01 -5.42
C MET A 1 4.61 11.74 -6.28
N SER A 2 5.69 10.98 -6.51
CA SER A 2 5.63 9.86 -7.48
C SER A 2 5.22 8.52 -6.84
N LEU A 3 4.21 7.89 -7.44
CA LEU A 3 3.75 6.51 -7.18
C LEU A 3 4.91 5.50 -6.99
N TYR A 4 6.04 5.73 -7.65
CA TYR A 4 7.25 4.95 -7.47
C TYR A 4 7.70 4.86 -6.00
N GLN A 5 7.67 5.95 -5.23
CA GLN A 5 8.13 5.94 -3.85
C GLN A 5 7.21 5.13 -2.93
N VAL A 6 5.89 5.23 -3.12
CA VAL A 6 4.89 4.39 -2.42
C VAL A 6 5.18 2.91 -2.71
N GLN A 7 5.32 2.56 -3.99
CA GLN A 7 5.58 1.18 -4.39
C GLN A 7 6.94 0.67 -3.90
N LYS A 8 7.96 1.52 -3.87
CA LYS A 8 9.29 1.17 -3.34
C LYS A 8 9.23 0.91 -1.85
N ALA A 9 8.55 1.74 -1.06
CA ALA A 9 8.37 1.52 0.37
C ALA A 9 7.67 0.18 0.64
N MET A 10 6.58 -0.10 -0.07
CA MET A 10 5.86 -1.38 0.03
C MET A 10 6.72 -2.57 -0.37
N TYR A 11 7.44 -2.48 -1.50
CA TYR A 11 8.32 -3.55 -1.97
C TYR A 11 9.43 -3.85 -0.97
N GLU A 12 10.08 -2.81 -0.43
CA GLU A 12 11.16 -2.98 0.53
C GLU A 12 10.69 -3.57 1.85
N TYR A 13 9.49 -3.21 2.31
CA TYR A 13 8.84 -3.81 3.48
C TYR A 13 8.49 -5.29 3.26
N LEU A 14 7.99 -5.64 2.07
CA LEU A 14 7.54 -6.99 1.72
C LEU A 14 8.67 -7.97 1.37
N ASN A 15 9.92 -7.52 1.32
CA ASN A 15 11.03 -8.36 0.89
C ASN A 15 11.87 -8.86 2.09
N PRO A 16 11.52 -10.02 2.69
CA PRO A 16 12.17 -10.53 3.91
C PRO A 16 13.64 -10.91 3.71
N ARG A 17 14.09 -11.06 2.46
CA ARG A 17 15.48 -11.43 2.12
C ARG A 17 16.39 -10.21 1.92
N ARG A 18 15.87 -9.00 2.10
CA ARG A 18 16.65 -7.78 1.86
C ARG A 18 17.73 -7.60 2.94
N ARG A 19 18.89 -7.09 2.50
CA ARG A 19 19.98 -6.60 3.35
C ARG A 19 20.17 -5.10 3.05
N PRO A 20 20.14 -4.21 4.06
CA PRO A 20 19.75 -4.45 5.45
C PRO A 20 18.28 -4.93 5.56
N ALA A 21 17.88 -5.36 6.76
CA ALA A 21 16.53 -5.86 7.04
C ALA A 21 15.45 -4.89 6.54
N PRO A 22 14.23 -5.39 6.24
CA PRO A 22 13.12 -4.55 5.83
C PRO A 22 12.94 -3.35 6.77
N PRO A 23 12.75 -2.14 6.24
CA PRO A 23 12.52 -0.98 7.09
C PRO A 23 11.15 -1.08 7.75
N GLU A 24 11.07 -0.64 9.01
CA GLU A 24 9.78 -0.41 9.65
C GLU A 24 9.06 0.76 8.99
N LEU A 25 7.76 0.57 8.74
CA LEU A 25 6.90 1.58 8.14
C LEU A 25 6.41 2.53 9.23
N THR A 26 7.29 3.44 9.68
CA THR A 26 6.93 4.54 10.58
C THR A 26 6.66 5.81 9.77
N ALA A 27 5.90 6.75 10.35
CA ALA A 27 5.65 8.04 9.70
C ALA A 27 6.95 8.79 9.39
N GLU A 28 7.95 8.66 10.25
CA GLU A 28 9.27 9.24 10.05
C GLU A 28 10.00 8.59 8.88
N THR A 29 10.06 7.25 8.83
CA THR A 29 10.68 6.52 7.72
C THR A 29 10.00 6.86 6.39
N LEU A 30 8.67 6.90 6.35
CA LEU A 30 7.90 7.19 5.15
C LEU A 30 8.20 8.60 4.61
N ARG A 31 8.23 9.61 5.48
CA ARG A 31 8.54 10.99 5.08
C ARG A 31 10.01 11.20 4.77
N GLN A 32 10.93 10.74 5.60
CA GLN A 32 12.35 11.07 5.45
C GLN A 32 13.05 10.22 4.38
N ARG A 33 12.75 8.92 4.30
CA ARG A 33 13.44 8.00 3.40
C ARG A 33 12.78 7.90 2.03
N TYR A 34 11.45 7.95 1.99
CA TYR A 34 10.67 7.80 0.76
C TYR A 34 10.06 9.12 0.28
N GLY A 35 10.11 10.17 1.11
CA GLY A 35 9.57 11.49 0.78
C GLY A 35 8.05 11.58 0.86
N LEU A 36 7.34 10.55 1.32
CA LEU A 36 5.88 10.46 1.16
C LEU A 36 5.17 11.66 1.79
N ASP A 37 4.13 12.15 1.12
CA ASP A 37 3.27 13.19 1.68
C ASP A 37 2.34 12.63 2.76
N ASP A 38 1.53 13.48 3.38
CA ASP A 38 0.64 13.07 4.46
C ASP A 38 -0.44 12.09 4.02
N ALA A 39 -0.93 12.19 2.78
CA ALA A 39 -1.96 11.29 2.26
C ALA A 39 -1.36 9.91 1.95
N GLU A 40 -0.21 9.88 1.29
CA GLU A 40 0.55 8.66 0.99
C GLU A 40 1.00 7.95 2.28
N THR A 41 1.51 8.72 3.24
CA THR A 41 1.95 8.22 4.56
C THR A 41 0.77 7.58 5.30
N ARG A 42 -0.37 8.27 5.39
CA ARG A 42 -1.58 7.73 6.03
C ARG A 42 -2.09 6.48 5.34
N ALA A 43 -2.14 6.46 4.01
CA ALA A 43 -2.61 5.30 3.26
C ALA A 43 -1.82 4.03 3.60
N ILE A 44 -0.51 4.15 3.79
CA ILE A 44 0.34 3.02 4.21
C ILE A 44 0.14 2.67 5.68
N LEU A 45 0.18 3.66 6.59
CA LEU A 45 0.12 3.42 8.04
C LEU A 45 -1.24 2.84 8.47
N ASP A 46 -2.33 3.37 7.91
CA ASP A 46 -3.70 2.96 8.21
C ASP A 46 -4.10 1.69 7.45
N ARG A 47 -3.21 1.16 6.60
CA ARG A 47 -3.46 0.01 5.72
C ARG A 47 -4.68 0.23 4.83
N ASP A 48 -4.90 1.47 4.39
CA ASP A 48 -6.02 1.85 3.56
C ASP A 48 -5.82 1.35 2.13
N VAL A 49 -6.25 0.11 1.90
CA VAL A 49 -6.18 -0.55 0.60
C VAL A 49 -6.92 0.25 -0.48
N ARG A 50 -8.01 0.95 -0.14
CA ARG A 50 -8.75 1.76 -1.13
C ARG A 50 -7.93 2.96 -1.55
N ALA A 51 -7.33 3.66 -0.60
CA ALA A 51 -6.43 4.77 -0.90
C ALA A 51 -5.23 4.29 -1.74
N LEU A 52 -4.63 3.14 -1.41
CA LEU A 52 -3.53 2.56 -2.17
C LEU A 52 -3.93 2.16 -3.60
N VAL A 53 -5.13 1.61 -3.81
CA VAL A 53 -5.67 1.36 -5.16
C VAL A 53 -5.85 2.67 -5.93
N ARG A 54 -6.44 3.69 -5.31
CA ARG A 54 -6.65 5.01 -5.94
C ARG A 54 -5.34 5.74 -6.26
N LEU A 55 -4.29 5.51 -5.47
CA LEU A 55 -2.94 6.00 -5.75
C LEU A 55 -2.29 5.30 -6.97
N GLY A 56 -2.86 4.18 -7.43
CA GLY A 56 -2.36 3.41 -8.57
C GLY A 56 -1.31 2.36 -8.22
N VAL A 57 -1.26 1.91 -6.96
CA VAL A 57 -0.32 0.86 -6.53
C VAL A 57 -0.56 -0.44 -7.32
N HIS A 58 0.52 -1.01 -7.84
CA HIS A 58 0.44 -2.24 -8.62
C HIS A 58 -0.17 -3.41 -7.80
N PRO A 59 -1.12 -4.18 -8.37
CA PRO A 59 -1.85 -5.23 -7.66
C PRO A 59 -0.97 -6.28 -6.97
N VAL A 60 0.21 -6.59 -7.53
CA VAL A 60 1.15 -7.55 -6.91
C VAL A 60 1.66 -7.04 -5.55
N LEU A 61 2.00 -5.77 -5.45
CA LEU A 61 2.45 -5.16 -4.19
C LEU A 61 1.29 -5.02 -3.21
N LEU A 62 0.12 -4.61 -3.72
CA LEU A 62 -1.11 -4.50 -2.93
C LEU A 62 -1.49 -5.84 -2.29
N ASN A 63 -1.49 -6.93 -3.08
CA ASN A 63 -1.76 -8.29 -2.62
C ASN A 63 -0.75 -8.77 -1.56
N GLY A 64 0.54 -8.45 -1.75
CA GLY A 64 1.57 -8.77 -0.76
C GLY A 64 1.34 -8.03 0.55
N PHE A 65 1.06 -6.72 0.46
CA PHE A 65 0.83 -5.85 1.61
C PHE A 65 -0.42 -6.22 2.40
N ALA A 66 -1.53 -6.46 1.71
CA ALA A 66 -2.77 -6.90 2.35
C ALA A 66 -2.57 -8.24 3.08
N ARG A 67 -1.93 -9.23 2.46
CA ARG A 67 -1.67 -10.52 3.13
C ARG A 67 -0.74 -10.42 4.33
N ALA A 68 0.15 -9.42 4.36
CA ALA A 68 1.04 -9.17 5.49
C ALA A 68 0.35 -8.42 6.64
N THR A 69 -0.78 -7.74 6.39
CA THR A 69 -1.35 -6.75 7.32
C THR A 69 -2.83 -6.95 7.67
N MET A 70 -3.57 -7.78 6.95
CA MET A 70 -5.00 -8.03 7.14
C MET A 70 -5.43 -9.45 6.71
N ALA A 71 -6.66 -9.83 7.05
CA ALA A 71 -7.23 -11.13 6.71
C ALA A 71 -7.69 -11.19 5.23
N ILE A 72 -7.55 -12.36 4.59
CA ILE A 72 -7.90 -12.56 3.17
C ILE A 72 -9.37 -12.21 2.85
N PRO A 73 -10.38 -12.58 3.66
CA PRO A 73 -11.78 -12.24 3.36
C PRO A 73 -12.05 -10.74 3.34
N GLU A 74 -11.46 -10.00 4.27
CA GLU A 74 -11.58 -8.54 4.39
C GLU A 74 -11.03 -7.84 3.14
N TYR A 75 -9.83 -8.25 2.72
CA TYR A 75 -9.21 -7.73 1.50
C TYR A 75 -10.06 -7.98 0.24
N ARG A 76 -10.64 -9.19 0.09
CA ARG A 76 -11.51 -9.53 -1.04
C ARG A 76 -12.78 -8.67 -1.06
N ALA A 77 -13.38 -8.40 0.10
CA ALA A 77 -14.56 -7.55 0.20
C ALA A 77 -14.26 -6.11 -0.27
N ILE A 78 -13.10 -5.57 0.10
CA ILE A 78 -12.66 -4.24 -0.36
C ILE A 78 -12.52 -4.20 -1.88
N LEU A 79 -11.88 -5.20 -2.49
CA LEU A 79 -11.72 -5.26 -3.94
C LEU A 79 -13.05 -5.38 -4.68
N ALA A 80 -13.97 -6.22 -4.20
CA ALA A 80 -15.29 -6.37 -4.81
C ALA A 80 -16.07 -5.05 -4.80
N GLN A 81 -16.06 -4.33 -3.68
CA GLN A 81 -16.72 -3.03 -3.57
C GLN A 81 -16.10 -1.97 -4.48
N LEU A 82 -14.77 -1.98 -4.68
CA LEU A 82 -14.11 -1.08 -5.62
C LEU A 82 -14.46 -1.39 -7.08
N ASP A 83 -14.62 -2.66 -7.43
CA ASP A 83 -15.04 -3.08 -8.76
C ASP A 83 -16.48 -2.66 -9.06
N GLU A 84 -17.39 -2.86 -8.10
CA GLU A 84 -18.78 -2.37 -8.16
C GLU A 84 -18.85 -0.84 -8.29
N GLU A 85 -18.05 -0.09 -7.50
CA GLU A 85 -17.93 1.37 -7.60
C GLU A 85 -17.41 1.85 -8.96
N GLY A 86 -16.50 1.09 -9.58
CA GLY A 86 -15.96 1.37 -10.91
C GLY A 86 -16.99 1.16 -12.02
N HIS A 87 -17.78 0.08 -11.93
CA HIS A 87 -18.86 -0.21 -12.87
C HIS A 87 -20.06 0.73 -12.72
N ALA A 88 -20.34 1.24 -11.52
CA ALA A 88 -21.42 2.20 -11.28
C ALA A 88 -21.10 3.64 -11.78
N ARG A 89 -19.85 3.91 -12.16
CA ARG A 89 -19.38 5.23 -12.65
C ARG A 89 -19.08 5.26 -14.15
N GLY A 90 -19.24 4.13 -14.86
CA GLY A 90 -19.12 4.02 -16.31
C GLY A 90 -20.48 3.98 -16.99
#